data_AF-A0A6M6JEU0-F1
#
_entry.id   AF-A0A6M6JEU0-F1
#
_cell.length_a   1.000
_cell.length_b   1.000
_cell.length_c   1.000
_cell.angle_alpha   90.00
_cell.angle_beta   90.00
_cell.angle_gamma   90.00
#
_symmetry.space_group_name_H-M   'P 1'
#
loop_
_entity.id
_entity.type
_entity.pdbx_description
1 polymer ?
#
loop_
_entity_poly.entity_id
_entity_poly.type
_entity_poly.pdbx_seq_one_letter_code
_entity_poly.pdbx_strand_id
1 'polypeptide(L)'
;MPNPGSHAYDVQRTRLRAQYDQDGTQHTNDGKADAAANAELQRENPPVTLGDPDRAAGPRGGADAGTDGGDGDPRSIVLRSTAFVDHGLVPAESVGDGPALQWTDVPDDAVELAVLCEDRDAGDAVHWLAAGIPSTESGIPSAADLPAGAVAGRADDGAVGWRAPEPPVGDSHRMIFRLLALDQRLGLEEGVSAEELRAAAEGHVVGHGTLVGLVAR
;
A
#
# COMPACT_ATOMS: atom_id res chain seq x y z
N MET A 1 2.67 0.67 -22.69
CA MET A 1 2.28 -0.14 -21.53
C MET A 1 2.11 0.79 -20.34
N PRO A 2 1.16 0.54 -19.44
CA PRO A 2 0.91 1.39 -18.27
C PRO A 2 2.03 1.25 -17.23
N ASN A 3 2.31 2.33 -16.50
CA ASN A 3 3.31 2.34 -15.41
C ASN A 3 2.81 1.49 -14.23
N PRO A 4 3.68 0.73 -13.54
CA PRO A 4 3.32 0.06 -12.29
C PRO A 4 2.67 1.05 -11.33
N GLY A 5 1.51 0.70 -10.78
CA GLY A 5 0.75 1.57 -9.88
C GLY A 5 -0.11 2.65 -10.58
N SER A 6 -0.25 2.64 -11.91
CA SER A 6 -1.25 3.50 -12.58
C SER A 6 -2.63 2.81 -12.67
N HIS A 7 -3.71 3.59 -12.79
CA HIS A 7 -5.05 3.02 -13.00
C HIS A 7 -5.12 2.09 -14.22
N ALA A 8 -4.43 2.45 -15.31
CA ALA A 8 -4.33 1.61 -16.49
C ALA A 8 -3.57 0.29 -16.24
N TYR A 9 -2.61 0.27 -15.31
CA TYR A 9 -1.90 -0.94 -14.88
C TYR A 9 -2.83 -1.89 -14.13
N ASP A 10 -3.65 -1.36 -13.21
CA ASP A 10 -4.59 -2.18 -12.44
C ASP A 10 -5.69 -2.79 -13.33
N VAL A 11 -6.17 -2.02 -14.31
CA VAL A 11 -7.12 -2.52 -15.32
C VAL A 11 -6.49 -3.64 -16.15
N GLN A 12 -5.25 -3.46 -16.60
CA GLN A 12 -4.54 -4.48 -17.38
C GLN A 12 -4.28 -5.74 -16.54
N ARG A 13 -3.90 -5.57 -15.27
CA ARG A 13 -3.66 -6.67 -14.34
C ARG A 13 -4.90 -7.50 -14.07
N THR A 14 -6.02 -6.84 -13.83
CA THR A 14 -7.32 -7.49 -13.63
C THR A 14 -7.71 -8.33 -14.85
N ARG A 15 -7.45 -7.82 -16.07
CA ARG A 15 -7.69 -8.56 -17.32
C ARG A 15 -6.78 -9.79 -17.46
N LEU A 16 -5.48 -9.63 -17.17
CA LEU A 16 -4.52 -10.73 -17.24
C LEU A 16 -4.86 -11.84 -16.24
N ARG A 17 -5.24 -11.49 -15.02
CA ARG A 17 -5.73 -12.46 -14.02
C ARG A 17 -6.91 -13.27 -14.56
N ALA A 18 -7.94 -12.58 -15.05
CA ALA A 18 -9.12 -13.25 -15.61
C ALA A 18 -8.78 -14.15 -16.80
N GLN A 19 -7.78 -13.79 -17.60
CA GLN A 19 -7.28 -14.63 -18.69
C GLN A 19 -6.57 -15.88 -18.16
N TYR A 20 -5.70 -15.77 -17.16
CA TYR A 20 -5.02 -16.93 -16.56
C TYR A 20 -5.99 -17.89 -15.87
N ASP A 21 -7.06 -17.36 -15.25
CA ASP A 21 -8.13 -18.17 -14.67
C ASP A 21 -8.93 -18.94 -15.75
N GLN A 22 -9.13 -18.34 -16.93
CA GLN A 22 -9.84 -18.97 -18.05
C GLN A 22 -8.99 -19.99 -18.83
N ASP A 23 -7.68 -19.74 -18.96
CA ASP A 23 -6.77 -20.57 -19.74
C ASP A 23 -6.32 -21.85 -19.02
N GLY A 24 -6.73 -22.05 -17.76
CA GLY A 24 -6.63 -23.34 -17.05
C GLY A 24 -5.20 -23.85 -16.87
N THR A 25 -4.21 -22.95 -16.77
CA THR A 25 -2.83 -23.34 -16.44
C THR A 25 -2.80 -24.22 -15.18
N GLN A 26 -2.24 -25.41 -15.35
CA GLN A 26 -2.40 -26.59 -14.50
C GLN A 26 -2.25 -26.31 -12.99
N HIS A 27 -3.34 -26.61 -12.26
CA HIS A 27 -3.52 -26.67 -10.81
C HIS A 27 -3.79 -25.34 -10.06
N THR A 28 -5.09 -25.16 -9.82
CA THR A 28 -5.77 -24.19 -8.95
C THR A 28 -5.14 -24.05 -7.58
N ASN A 29 -4.48 -22.91 -7.37
CA ASN A 29 -4.55 -22.12 -6.16
C ASN A 29 -4.57 -20.67 -6.64
N ASP A 30 -5.56 -19.88 -6.24
CA ASP A 30 -5.80 -18.51 -6.71
C ASP A 30 -4.51 -17.65 -6.72
N GLY A 31 -3.61 -17.89 -5.76
CA GLY A 31 -2.31 -17.21 -5.67
C GLY A 31 -1.35 -17.41 -6.84
N LYS A 32 -1.46 -18.49 -7.64
CA LYS A 32 -0.58 -18.69 -8.81
C LYS A 32 -0.99 -17.83 -10.02
N ALA A 33 -2.29 -17.61 -10.21
CA ALA A 33 -2.78 -16.73 -11.27
C ALA A 33 -2.46 -15.27 -10.95
N ASP A 34 -2.60 -14.86 -9.69
CA ASP A 34 -2.20 -13.53 -9.22
C ASP A 34 -0.68 -13.31 -9.35
N ALA A 35 0.13 -14.28 -8.94
CA ALA A 35 1.59 -14.22 -9.10
C ALA A 35 2.01 -14.17 -10.58
N ALA A 36 1.35 -14.94 -11.46
CA ALA A 36 1.62 -14.93 -12.90
C ALA A 36 1.25 -13.59 -13.56
N ALA A 37 0.08 -13.03 -13.22
CA ALA A 37 -0.34 -11.71 -13.70
C ALA A 37 0.61 -10.59 -13.23
N ASN A 38 1.07 -10.65 -11.98
CA ASN A 38 2.09 -9.73 -11.46
C ASN A 38 3.42 -9.89 -12.19
N ALA A 39 3.90 -11.13 -12.35
CA ALA A 39 5.18 -11.40 -13.01
C ALA A 39 5.18 -11.00 -14.50
N GLU A 40 4.06 -11.14 -15.20
CA GLU A 40 3.91 -10.71 -16.59
C GLU A 40 4.07 -9.19 -16.72
N LEU A 41 3.34 -8.45 -15.90
CA LEU A 41 3.40 -6.99 -15.90
C LEU A 41 4.78 -6.47 -15.48
N GLN A 42 5.43 -7.12 -14.52
CA GLN A 42 6.78 -6.77 -14.08
C GLN A 42 7.86 -7.13 -15.11
N ARG A 43 7.66 -8.13 -15.97
CA ARG A 43 8.63 -8.48 -17.01
C ARG A 43 8.63 -7.46 -18.14
N GLU A 44 7.45 -6.97 -18.51
CA GLU A 44 7.28 -6.00 -19.59
C GLU A 44 7.49 -4.55 -19.10
N ASN A 45 7.37 -4.30 -17.80
CA ASN A 45 7.63 -3.02 -17.16
C ASN A 45 8.25 -3.23 -15.76
N PRO A 46 9.58 -3.44 -15.68
CA PRO A 46 10.24 -3.73 -14.40
C PRO A 46 9.98 -2.61 -13.39
N PRO A 47 9.77 -2.95 -12.10
CA PRO A 47 9.64 -1.95 -11.05
C PRO A 47 10.80 -0.96 -11.17
N VAL A 48 10.48 0.34 -11.16
CA VAL A 48 11.52 1.38 -11.16
C VAL A 48 12.32 1.19 -9.87
N THR A 49 13.52 0.63 -9.98
CA THR A 49 14.44 0.51 -8.85
C THR A 49 14.78 1.91 -8.37
N LEU A 50 14.40 2.24 -7.13
CA LEU A 50 14.86 3.45 -6.46
C LEU A 50 16.39 3.43 -6.45
N GLY A 51 17.00 4.33 -7.21
CA GLY A 51 18.46 4.40 -7.37
C GLY A 51 18.95 5.16 -8.59
N ASP A 52 18.10 5.49 -9.58
CA ASP A 52 18.51 6.29 -10.74
C ASP A 52 18.35 7.81 -10.45
N PRO A 53 19.45 8.57 -10.27
CA PRO A 53 19.42 9.99 -9.91
C PRO A 53 18.98 10.91 -11.07
N ASP A 54 18.76 10.37 -12.28
CA ASP A 54 18.75 11.17 -13.51
C ASP A 54 17.35 11.54 -14.02
N ARG A 55 16.32 11.58 -13.15
CA ARG A 55 14.97 12.05 -13.54
C ARG A 55 14.30 13.03 -12.59
N ALA A 56 15.07 13.69 -11.72
CA ALA A 56 14.62 14.89 -11.01
C ALA A 56 14.44 16.14 -11.92
N ALA A 57 14.39 15.98 -13.25
CA ALA A 57 14.17 17.06 -14.19
C ALA A 57 13.17 16.66 -15.30
N GLY A 58 11.88 16.89 -15.03
CA GLY A 58 10.82 16.94 -16.05
C GLY A 58 10.51 18.39 -16.45
N PRO A 59 10.10 18.66 -17.70
CA PRO A 59 10.33 19.94 -18.37
C PRO A 59 9.33 21.06 -18.04
N ARG A 60 9.80 22.31 -18.19
CA ARG A 60 8.97 23.53 -18.19
C ARG A 60 8.15 23.66 -19.48
N GLY A 61 6.82 23.77 -19.34
CA GLY A 61 5.96 24.65 -20.16
C GLY A 61 5.07 24.00 -21.23
N GLY A 62 3.85 24.55 -21.37
CA GLY A 62 3.05 24.51 -22.61
C GLY A 62 1.60 24.03 -22.42
N ALA A 63 0.65 24.89 -22.74
CA ALA A 63 -0.78 24.75 -22.50
C ALA A 63 -1.54 23.89 -23.54
N ASP A 64 -2.77 23.54 -23.16
CA ASP A 64 -3.97 23.22 -23.96
C ASP A 64 -4.09 21.86 -24.69
N ALA A 65 -4.93 20.97 -24.14
CA ALA A 65 -6.12 20.37 -24.79
C ALA A 65 -6.59 19.16 -23.98
N GLY A 66 -7.79 19.27 -23.39
CA GLY A 66 -8.27 18.36 -22.35
C GLY A 66 -8.92 17.05 -22.82
N THR A 67 -9.15 16.16 -21.86
CA THR A 67 -10.45 15.50 -21.61
C THR A 67 -10.40 14.72 -20.29
N ASP A 68 -11.54 14.74 -19.60
CA ASP A 68 -11.96 13.97 -18.41
C ASP A 68 -11.24 14.15 -17.06
N GLY A 69 -11.75 15.11 -16.30
CA GLY A 69 -12.72 14.77 -15.25
C GLY A 69 -12.22 13.89 -14.11
N GLY A 70 -11.57 14.52 -13.13
CA GLY A 70 -11.32 13.94 -11.82
C GLY A 70 -10.82 15.00 -10.85
N ASP A 71 -11.68 15.95 -10.47
CA ASP A 71 -11.52 16.62 -9.17
C ASP A 71 -11.79 15.53 -8.12
N GLY A 72 -10.78 14.69 -7.87
CA GLY A 72 -10.76 13.79 -6.72
C GLY A 72 -10.89 14.63 -5.46
N ASP A 73 -11.47 14.04 -4.41
CA ASP A 73 -11.42 14.66 -3.08
C ASP A 73 -9.95 15.05 -2.80
N PRO A 74 -9.62 16.33 -2.54
CA PRO A 74 -8.24 16.75 -2.29
C PRO A 74 -7.62 16.05 -1.07
N ARG A 75 -8.43 15.33 -0.29
CA ARG A 75 -8.00 14.50 0.84
C ARG A 75 -7.82 13.02 0.47
N SER A 76 -8.06 12.63 -0.78
CA SER A 76 -7.93 11.24 -1.22
C SER A 76 -6.52 10.95 -1.71
N ILE A 77 -5.80 10.11 -0.98
CA ILE A 77 -4.48 9.60 -1.37
C ILE A 77 -4.68 8.26 -2.07
N VAL A 78 -3.97 8.08 -3.18
CA VAL A 78 -3.93 6.80 -3.88
C VAL A 78 -2.93 5.89 -3.17
N LEU A 79 -3.40 4.77 -2.60
CA LEU A 79 -2.57 3.77 -1.94
C LEU A 79 -2.62 2.44 -2.72
N ARG A 80 -1.45 1.85 -3.01
CA ARG A 80 -1.31 0.65 -3.86
C ARG A 80 -0.18 -0.26 -3.37
N SER A 81 -0.10 -1.46 -3.94
CA SER A 81 1.00 -2.39 -3.75
C SER A 81 1.45 -2.98 -5.08
N THR A 82 2.74 -3.28 -5.22
CA THR A 82 3.25 -4.06 -6.35
C THR A 82 2.99 -5.56 -6.21
N ALA A 83 2.66 -6.03 -4.99
CA ALA A 83 2.40 -7.43 -4.68
C ALA A 83 0.94 -7.83 -4.90
N PHE A 84 -0.02 -6.92 -4.70
CA PHE A 84 -1.44 -7.22 -4.83
C PHE A 84 -2.25 -5.98 -5.27
N VAL A 85 -3.51 -6.16 -5.65
CA VAL A 85 -4.44 -5.10 -6.10
C VAL A 85 -5.42 -4.93 -4.97
N ASP A 86 -6.11 -3.80 -4.95
CA ASP A 86 -7.19 -3.62 -4.02
C ASP A 86 -8.21 -4.78 -4.09
N HIS A 87 -8.53 -5.31 -2.91
CA HIS A 87 -9.33 -6.52 -2.66
C HIS A 87 -8.79 -7.83 -3.26
N GLY A 88 -7.54 -7.85 -3.74
CA GLY A 88 -6.86 -9.04 -4.26
C GLY A 88 -6.15 -9.86 -3.18
N LEU A 89 -5.77 -11.09 -3.52
CA LEU A 89 -4.96 -11.92 -2.63
C LEU A 89 -3.55 -11.35 -2.47
N VAL A 90 -3.08 -11.32 -1.23
CA VAL A 90 -1.69 -11.00 -0.91
C VAL A 90 -0.86 -12.28 -1.07
N PRO A 91 0.17 -12.30 -1.95
CA PRO A 91 1.02 -13.47 -2.12
C PRO A 91 1.72 -13.86 -0.81
N ALA A 92 1.85 -15.15 -0.53
CA ALA A 92 2.42 -15.66 0.71
C ALA A 92 3.85 -15.13 0.96
N GLU A 93 4.66 -14.97 -0.09
CA GLU A 93 6.01 -14.40 0.00
C GLU A 93 6.01 -12.92 0.44
N SER A 94 4.92 -12.18 0.22
CA SER A 94 4.78 -10.78 0.63
C SER A 94 4.18 -10.64 2.05
N VAL A 95 3.60 -11.71 2.60
CA VAL A 95 3.00 -11.69 3.94
C VAL A 95 4.07 -11.69 5.04
N GLY A 96 5.23 -12.34 4.81
CA GLY A 96 6.27 -12.51 5.81
C GLY A 96 6.84 -11.19 6.36
N ASP A 97 7.38 -10.34 5.48
CA ASP A 97 7.98 -9.06 5.83
C ASP A 97 7.02 -7.86 5.67
N GLY A 98 5.77 -8.14 5.31
CA GLY A 98 4.74 -7.17 4.98
C GLY A 98 4.86 -6.66 3.54
N PRO A 99 3.73 -6.45 2.86
CA PRO A 99 3.76 -6.13 1.43
C PRO A 99 4.30 -4.73 1.18
N ALA A 100 4.98 -4.56 0.04
CA ALA A 100 5.39 -3.24 -0.45
C ALA A 100 4.16 -2.33 -0.61
N LEU A 101 4.24 -1.09 -0.14
CA LEU A 101 3.20 -0.07 -0.32
C LEU A 101 3.77 1.11 -1.10
N GLN A 102 2.93 1.68 -1.97
CA GLN A 102 3.25 2.86 -2.75
C GLN A 102 2.06 3.80 -2.74
N TRP A 103 2.34 5.10 -2.76
CA TRP A 103 1.28 6.10 -2.76
C TRP A 103 1.60 7.31 -3.63
N THR A 104 0.54 7.95 -4.11
CA THR A 104 0.57 9.21 -4.88
C THR A 104 -0.53 10.13 -4.39
N ASP A 105 -0.47 11.39 -4.83
CA ASP A 105 -1.49 12.40 -4.52
C ASP A 105 -1.55 12.71 -3.02
N VAL A 106 -0.38 12.74 -2.36
CA VAL A 106 -0.23 13.26 -0.99
C VAL A 106 -0.51 14.77 -1.00
N PRO A 107 -1.39 15.29 -0.14
CA PRO A 107 -1.67 16.73 -0.06
C PRO A 107 -0.41 17.57 0.22
N ASP A 108 -0.32 18.74 -0.41
CA ASP A 108 0.83 19.65 -0.28
C ASP A 108 1.05 20.17 1.16
N ASP A 109 -0.01 20.19 1.97
CA ASP A 109 0.02 20.60 3.38
C ASP A 109 0.38 19.46 4.34
N ALA A 110 0.60 18.24 3.84
CA ALA A 110 1.06 17.12 4.65
C ALA A 110 2.55 17.25 5.03
N VAL A 111 2.84 17.01 6.31
CA VAL A 111 4.19 17.03 6.90
C VAL A 111 4.65 15.63 7.31
N GLU A 112 3.72 14.79 7.76
CA GLU A 112 3.98 13.44 8.24
C GLU A 112 2.95 12.46 7.64
N LEU A 113 3.40 11.24 7.37
CA LEU A 113 2.56 10.11 7.01
C LEU A 113 2.58 9.05 8.10
N ALA A 114 1.46 8.34 8.25
CA ALA A 114 1.36 7.17 9.10
C ALA A 114 0.62 6.05 8.37
N VAL A 115 1.05 4.80 8.58
CA VAL A 115 0.39 3.61 8.05
C VAL A 115 -0.17 2.79 9.21
N LEU A 116 -1.40 2.31 9.04
CA LEU A 116 -2.06 1.39 9.97
C LEU A 116 -2.64 0.22 9.16
N CYS A 117 -2.31 -1.01 9.55
CA CYS A 117 -2.84 -2.23 8.97
C CYS A 117 -3.65 -2.99 10.01
N GLU A 118 -4.94 -3.20 9.71
CA GLU A 118 -5.89 -3.85 10.63
C GLU A 118 -6.61 -5.00 9.93
N ASP A 119 -6.78 -6.10 10.64
CA ASP A 119 -7.57 -7.25 10.19
C ASP A 119 -9.04 -7.05 10.56
N ARG A 120 -9.86 -6.72 9.56
CA ARG A 120 -11.29 -6.46 9.75
C ARG A 120 -12.06 -7.68 10.23
N ASP A 121 -11.60 -8.87 9.87
CA ASP A 121 -12.30 -10.13 10.15
C ASP A 121 -11.83 -10.76 11.48
N ALA A 122 -10.74 -10.26 12.06
CA ALA A 122 -10.27 -10.59 13.42
C ALA A 122 -10.57 -9.49 14.46
N GLY A 123 -11.66 -8.74 14.29
CA GLY A 123 -12.08 -7.72 15.27
C GLY A 123 -11.26 -6.44 15.21
N ASP A 124 -10.84 -6.04 14.01
CA ASP A 124 -9.97 -4.89 13.74
C ASP A 124 -8.57 -5.05 14.39
N ALA A 125 -8.06 -6.29 14.46
CA ALA A 125 -6.78 -6.57 15.08
C ALA A 125 -5.63 -5.83 14.39
N VAL A 126 -4.78 -5.15 15.15
CA VAL A 126 -3.67 -4.38 14.59
C VAL A 126 -2.50 -5.29 14.25
N HIS A 127 -2.16 -5.38 12.96
CA HIS A 127 -1.04 -6.17 12.45
C HIS A 127 0.22 -5.34 12.22
N TRP A 128 0.06 -4.04 11.93
CA TRP A 128 1.20 -3.16 11.72
C TRP A 128 0.82 -1.69 11.85
N LEU A 129 1.75 -0.92 12.41
CA LEU A 129 1.66 0.52 12.56
C LEU A 129 3.04 1.09 12.27
N ALA A 130 3.10 2.13 11.45
CA ALA A 130 4.27 2.99 11.31
C ALA A 130 3.84 4.46 11.33
N ALA A 131 4.61 5.30 12.01
CA ALA A 131 4.37 6.76 12.09
C ALA A 131 5.68 7.52 11.86
N GLY A 132 5.63 8.84 11.70
CA GLY A 132 6.83 9.64 11.46
C GLY A 132 7.42 9.50 10.04
N ILE A 133 6.68 8.91 9.10
CA ILE A 133 7.13 8.78 7.71
C ILE A 133 7.14 10.18 7.07
N PRO A 134 8.24 10.66 6.47
CA PRO A 134 8.25 11.96 5.80
C PRO A 134 7.20 12.02 4.68
N SER A 135 6.45 13.13 4.54
CA SER A 135 5.47 13.30 3.46
C SER A 135 6.07 13.32 2.05
N THR A 136 7.39 13.48 1.95
CA THR A 136 8.16 13.36 0.70
C THR A 136 8.39 11.92 0.25
N GLU A 137 8.18 10.93 1.12
CA GLU A 137 8.24 9.53 0.73
C GLU A 137 7.06 9.17 -0.15
N SER A 138 7.26 8.24 -1.10
CA SER A 138 6.22 7.76 -2.01
C SER A 138 5.91 6.28 -1.85
N GLY A 139 6.47 5.63 -0.84
CA GLY A 139 6.28 4.21 -0.58
C GLY A 139 7.25 3.63 0.44
N ILE A 140 7.03 2.35 0.74
CA ILE A 140 7.92 1.50 1.51
C ILE A 140 8.08 0.15 0.79
N PRO A 141 9.30 -0.39 0.69
CA PRO A 141 9.53 -1.64 -0.04
C PRO A 141 9.06 -2.87 0.74
N SER A 142 9.04 -2.81 2.07
CA SER A 142 8.45 -3.80 2.97
C SER A 142 8.09 -3.13 4.29
N ALA A 143 7.28 -3.78 5.13
CA ALA A 143 6.98 -3.26 6.46
C ALA A 143 8.18 -3.36 7.44
N ALA A 144 9.20 -4.13 7.08
CA ALA A 144 10.48 -4.22 7.80
C ALA A 144 11.46 -3.08 7.46
N ASP A 145 11.29 -2.42 6.31
CA ASP A 145 12.22 -1.43 5.76
C ASP A 145 11.66 -0.01 5.87
N LEU A 146 11.51 0.48 7.11
CA LEU A 146 11.00 1.83 7.36
C LEU A 146 12.02 2.92 6.95
N PRO A 147 11.55 4.05 6.39
CA PRO A 147 12.41 5.16 6.04
C PRO A 147 12.98 5.86 7.28
N ALA A 148 14.06 6.60 7.11
CA ALA A 148 14.71 7.29 8.22
C ALA A 148 13.77 8.28 8.91
N GLY A 149 13.67 8.18 10.23
CA GLY A 149 12.80 9.02 11.06
C GLY A 149 11.41 8.43 11.30
N ALA A 150 11.00 7.40 10.54
CA ALA A 150 9.80 6.64 10.86
C ALA A 150 10.05 5.68 12.04
N VAL A 151 8.99 5.44 12.81
CA VAL A 151 9.00 4.53 13.97
C VAL A 151 7.94 3.44 13.77
N ALA A 152 8.25 2.23 14.23
CA ALA A 152 7.30 1.14 14.28
C ALA A 152 6.45 1.23 15.55
N GLY A 153 5.13 1.04 15.41
CA GLY A 153 4.22 0.91 16.53
C GLY A 153 4.10 -0.51 17.05
N ARG A 154 3.26 -0.67 18.06
CA ARG A 154 2.91 -1.94 18.67
C ARG A 154 1.68 -2.55 18.01
N ALA A 155 1.80 -3.79 17.59
CA ALA A 155 0.70 -4.63 17.13
C ALA A 155 -0.10 -5.19 18.33
N ASP A 156 -1.26 -5.79 18.06
CA ASP A 156 -2.15 -6.28 19.14
C ASP A 156 -1.57 -7.44 19.95
N ASP A 157 -0.64 -8.21 19.37
CA ASP A 157 0.10 -9.26 20.10
C ASP A 157 1.17 -8.68 21.05
N GLY A 158 1.34 -7.35 21.06
CA GLY A 158 2.27 -6.62 21.89
C GLY A 158 3.67 -6.46 21.29
N ALA A 159 3.96 -7.06 20.14
CA ALA A 159 5.23 -6.91 19.46
C ALA A 159 5.30 -5.60 18.66
N VAL A 160 6.52 -5.10 18.45
CA VAL A 160 6.78 -3.89 17.66
C VAL A 160 7.04 -4.26 16.20
N GLY A 161 6.43 -3.52 15.28
CA GLY A 161 6.57 -3.74 13.84
C GLY A 161 5.56 -4.71 13.26
N TRP A 162 5.84 -5.18 12.04
CA TRP A 162 4.92 -6.01 11.26
C TRP A 162 4.71 -7.40 11.87
N ARG A 163 3.43 -7.77 11.99
CA ARG A 163 2.99 -9.11 12.39
C ARG A 163 2.23 -9.74 11.23
N ALA A 164 2.85 -10.74 10.60
CA ALA A 164 2.24 -11.50 9.53
C ALA A 164 0.88 -12.07 9.99
N PRO A 165 -0.24 -11.77 9.28
CA PRO A 165 -1.53 -12.37 9.58
C PRO A 165 -1.49 -13.88 9.37
N GLU A 166 -2.14 -14.60 10.28
CA GLU A 166 -2.28 -16.05 10.24
C GLU A 166 -3.75 -16.45 10.43
N PRO A 167 -4.60 -16.28 9.40
CA PRO A 167 -6.01 -16.68 9.46
C PRO A 167 -6.17 -18.17 9.81
N PRO A 168 -7.33 -18.59 10.34
CA PRO A 168 -7.67 -20.01 10.46
C PRO A 168 -7.61 -20.72 9.10
N VAL A 169 -7.26 -22.02 9.12
CA VAL A 169 -7.24 -22.83 7.89
C VAL A 169 -8.64 -22.89 7.27
N GLY A 170 -8.74 -22.56 5.99
CA GLY A 170 -9.99 -22.52 5.23
C GLY A 170 -10.69 -21.16 5.24
N ASP A 171 -10.15 -20.17 5.97
CA ASP A 171 -10.69 -18.81 6.04
C ASP A 171 -9.80 -17.81 5.29
N SER A 172 -10.40 -16.68 4.91
CA SER A 172 -9.72 -15.53 4.33
C SER A 172 -10.08 -14.26 5.10
N HIS A 173 -9.09 -13.49 5.49
CA HIS A 173 -9.26 -12.26 6.25
C HIS A 173 -8.90 -11.04 5.39
N ARG A 174 -9.65 -9.94 5.60
CA ARG A 174 -9.42 -8.65 4.95
C ARG A 174 -8.48 -7.78 5.79
N MET A 175 -7.28 -7.62 5.28
CA MET A 175 -6.28 -6.69 5.79
C MET A 175 -6.53 -5.31 5.21
N ILE A 176 -6.90 -4.36 6.07
CA ILE A 176 -7.15 -2.97 5.70
C ILE A 176 -5.91 -2.15 5.99
N PHE A 177 -5.20 -1.74 4.93
CA PHE A 177 -4.10 -0.80 5.02
C PHE A 177 -4.65 0.61 4.85
N ARG A 178 -4.41 1.47 5.84
CA ARG A 178 -4.74 2.90 5.83
C ARG A 178 -3.46 3.70 5.85
N LEU A 179 -3.32 4.63 4.91
CA LEU A 179 -2.32 5.68 4.93
C LEU A 179 -3.00 6.97 5.37
N LEU A 180 -2.43 7.65 6.36
CA LEU A 180 -2.88 8.95 6.84
C LEU A 180 -1.82 9.99 6.49
N ALA A 181 -2.24 11.13 5.94
CA ALA A 181 -1.41 12.32 5.79
C ALA A 181 -1.83 13.36 6.82
N LEU A 182 -0.82 13.90 7.51
CA LEU A 182 -0.98 14.73 8.70
C LEU A 182 -0.34 16.09 8.46
N ASP A 183 -1.02 17.16 8.86
CA ASP A 183 -0.54 18.55 8.70
C ASP A 183 0.60 18.94 9.65
N GLN A 184 0.94 18.06 10.59
CA GLN A 184 2.03 18.26 11.53
C GLN A 184 2.70 16.93 11.89
N ARG A 185 3.88 17.03 12.50
CA ARG A 185 4.53 15.88 13.13
C ARG A 185 3.85 15.53 14.44
N LEU A 186 3.57 14.25 14.64
CA LEU A 186 2.96 13.78 15.88
C LEU A 186 3.99 13.55 16.99
N GLY A 187 5.25 13.33 16.63
CA GLY A 187 6.33 13.10 17.60
C GLY A 187 6.17 11.80 18.40
N LEU A 188 5.51 10.81 17.81
CA LEU A 188 5.31 9.50 18.42
C LEU A 188 6.63 8.74 18.49
N GLU A 189 6.80 7.94 19.54
CA GLU A 189 7.97 7.09 19.75
C GLU A 189 7.69 5.64 19.32
N GLU A 190 8.75 4.85 19.22
CA GLU A 190 8.65 3.41 18.94
C GLU A 190 7.76 2.69 19.97
N GLY A 191 6.92 1.79 19.49
CA GLY A 191 6.00 1.03 20.33
C GLY A 191 4.68 1.76 20.66
N VAL A 192 4.42 2.91 20.02
CA VAL A 192 3.11 3.59 20.09
C VAL A 192 1.98 2.65 19.66
N SER A 193 0.85 2.70 20.36
CA SER A 193 -0.35 1.92 20.04
C SER A 193 -1.21 2.58 18.97
N ALA A 194 -2.09 1.81 18.33
CA ALA A 194 -3.06 2.35 17.39
C ALA A 194 -4.02 3.36 18.02
N GLU A 195 -4.38 3.19 19.29
CA GLU A 195 -5.21 4.14 20.03
C GLU A 195 -4.50 5.49 20.20
N GLU A 196 -3.24 5.48 20.63
CA GLU A 196 -2.43 6.69 20.78
C GLU A 196 -2.19 7.39 19.44
N LEU A 197 -1.91 6.64 18.37
CA LEU A 197 -1.81 7.20 17.01
C LEU A 197 -3.12 7.89 16.60
N ARG A 198 -4.26 7.23 16.76
CA ARG A 198 -5.58 7.80 16.40
C ARG A 198 -5.88 9.06 17.19
N ALA A 199 -5.60 9.05 18.50
CA ALA A 199 -5.79 10.22 19.36
C ALA A 199 -4.88 11.38 18.95
N ALA A 200 -3.61 11.11 18.65
CA ALA A 200 -2.67 12.14 18.19
C ALA A 200 -3.01 12.69 16.80
N ALA A 201 -3.55 11.85 15.91
CA ALA A 201 -3.95 12.23 14.56
C ALA A 201 -5.30 12.97 14.50
N GLU A 202 -6.11 12.93 15.56
CA GLU A 202 -7.44 13.55 15.56
C GLU A 202 -7.35 15.06 15.27
N GLY A 203 -8.08 15.52 14.26
CA GLY A 203 -8.06 16.91 13.81
C GLY A 203 -6.88 17.30 12.93
N HIS A 204 -5.91 16.41 12.71
CA HIS A 204 -4.68 16.66 11.93
C HIS A 204 -4.63 15.94 10.59
N VAL A 205 -5.60 15.05 10.30
CA VAL A 205 -5.66 14.32 9.03
C VAL A 205 -6.11 15.23 7.90
N VAL A 206 -5.20 15.52 6.97
CA VAL A 206 -5.45 16.31 5.75
C VAL A 206 -5.63 15.44 4.51
N GLY A 207 -5.22 14.17 4.56
CA GLY A 207 -5.51 13.20 3.52
C GLY A 207 -5.45 11.76 4.01
N HIS A 208 -6.06 10.84 3.27
CA HIS A 208 -6.00 9.41 3.56
C HIS A 208 -6.12 8.56 2.31
N GLY A 209 -5.48 7.39 2.34
CA GLY A 209 -5.62 6.34 1.33
C GLY A 209 -5.96 5.01 1.98
N THR A 210 -6.67 4.14 1.27
CA THR A 210 -7.02 2.79 1.74
C THR A 210 -6.71 1.77 0.66
N LEU A 211 -6.14 0.64 1.08
CA LEU A 211 -5.90 -0.54 0.25
C LEU A 211 -6.32 -1.77 1.05
N VAL A 212 -7.09 -2.66 0.43
CA VAL A 212 -7.54 -3.92 1.05
C VAL A 212 -6.80 -5.09 0.43
N GLY A 213 -6.17 -5.92 1.26
CA GLY A 213 -5.57 -7.18 0.84
C GLY A 213 -6.31 -8.36 1.46
N LEU A 214 -6.45 -9.46 0.72
CA LEU A 214 -6.99 -10.72 1.23
C LEU A 214 -5.82 -11.65 1.59
N VAL A 215 -5.78 -12.12 2.84
CA VAL A 215 -4.85 -13.17 3.27
C VAL A 215 -5.69 -14.41 3.59
N ALA A 216 -5.32 -15.54 3.01
CA ALA A 216 -6.01 -16.82 3.20
C ALA A 216 -5.03 -17.90 3.64
N ARG A 217 -5.54 -18.91 4.35
CA ARG A 217 -4.75 -20.05 4.82
C ARG A 217 -5.37 -21.39 4.45
#